data_AF-A0A9C9VM19-F1
#
_entry.id   AF-A0A9C9VM19-F1
#
_cell.length_a   1.000
_cell.length_b   1.000
_cell.length_c   1.000
_cell.angle_alpha   90.00
_cell.angle_beta   90.00
_cell.angle_gamma   90.00
#
_symmetry.space_group_name_H-M   'P 1'
#
loop_
_entity.id
_entity.type
_entity.pdbx_description
1 polymer ?
#
loop_
_entity_poly.entity_id
_entity_poly.type
_entity_poly.pdbx_seq_one_letter_code
_entity_poly.pdbx_strand_id
1 'polypeptide(L)'
;MKKSLNIGVVYGGWSSEREVSIRSGKNVLKALKEKGYNSRGIDITRDNIKTIVCNNNFDTVFLLTHGRGGEDGTIQGLFESLGINYTGSDVTSSALCMDKILTKYFFSGLYLPTPPYKIVSASPPPEEEYFFPSVIKPR
;
A
#
# COMPACT_ATOMS: atom_id res chain seq x y z
N MET A 1 16.52 14.33 27.23
CA MET A 1 16.14 14.93 25.93
C MET A 1 15.36 13.89 25.14
N LYS A 2 14.20 14.22 24.56
CA LYS A 2 13.50 13.29 23.65
C LYS A 2 14.41 13.05 22.43
N LYS A 3 14.71 11.78 22.12
CA LYS A 3 15.47 11.39 20.92
C LYS A 3 14.76 11.98 19.69
N SER A 4 15.49 12.63 18.80
CA SER A 4 14.95 13.07 17.51
C SER A 4 14.65 11.82 16.68
N LEU A 5 13.38 11.66 16.27
CA LEU A 5 12.93 10.50 15.51
C LEU A 5 13.40 10.60 14.06
N ASN A 6 14.13 9.59 13.59
CA ASN A 6 14.58 9.48 12.21
C ASN A 6 13.49 8.84 11.36
N ILE A 7 12.84 9.62 10.49
CA ILE A 7 11.70 9.17 9.67
C ILE A 7 12.15 8.90 8.23
N GLY A 8 11.97 7.67 7.77
CA GLY A 8 12.12 7.32 6.35
C GLY A 8 10.80 7.55 5.61
N VAL A 9 10.76 8.43 4.61
CA VAL A 9 9.57 8.63 3.77
C VAL A 9 9.73 7.78 2.51
N VAL A 10 9.04 6.63 2.48
CA VAL A 10 9.16 5.62 1.44
C VAL A 10 8.07 5.80 0.40
N TYR A 11 8.46 5.95 -0.87
CA TYR A 11 7.56 6.16 -2.00
C TYR A 11 8.15 5.57 -3.29
N GLY A 12 7.47 5.67 -4.42
CA GLY A 12 7.88 5.10 -5.70
C GLY A 12 7.23 3.74 -5.94
N GLY A 13 8.03 2.68 -6.02
CA GLY A 13 7.58 1.32 -6.32
C GLY A 13 7.57 1.01 -7.81
N TRP A 14 6.98 -0.12 -8.17
CA TRP A 14 6.97 -0.68 -9.54
C TRP A 14 5.54 -0.99 -10.02
N SER A 15 4.53 -0.39 -9.39
CA SER A 15 3.14 -0.48 -9.83
C SER A 15 2.86 0.55 -10.92
N SER A 16 1.70 0.42 -11.57
CA SER A 16 1.15 1.44 -12.48
C SER A 16 0.89 2.79 -11.80
N GLU A 17 0.93 2.83 -10.46
CA GLU A 17 0.61 4.00 -9.64
C GLU A 17 1.88 4.70 -9.09
N ARG A 18 3.07 4.31 -9.58
CA ARG A 18 4.36 4.86 -9.15
C ARG A 18 4.41 6.39 -9.12
N GLU A 19 3.94 7.06 -10.17
CA GLU A 19 3.97 8.52 -10.25
C GLU A 19 3.10 9.19 -9.19
N VAL A 20 1.96 8.56 -8.85
CA VAL A 20 1.09 9.00 -7.75
C VAL A 20 1.85 8.88 -6.43
N SER A 21 2.54 7.76 -6.22
CA SER A 21 3.36 7.52 -5.03
C SER A 21 4.49 8.54 -4.87
N ILE A 22 5.22 8.84 -5.94
CA ILE A 22 6.29 9.85 -5.93
C ILE A 22 5.74 11.23 -5.54
N ARG A 23 4.60 11.62 -6.11
CA ARG A 23 3.97 12.91 -5.78
C ARG A 23 3.55 12.98 -4.30
N SER A 24 2.90 11.93 -3.80
CA SER A 24 2.52 11.81 -2.37
C SER A 24 3.74 11.87 -1.46
N GLY A 25 4.78 11.09 -1.76
CA GLY A 25 6.03 11.02 -1.01
C GLY A 25 6.76 12.36 -0.91
N LYS A 26 6.89 13.08 -2.03
CA LYS A 26 7.53 14.41 -2.05
C LYS A 26 6.76 15.43 -1.20
N ASN A 27 5.42 15.40 -1.26
CA ASN A 27 4.59 16.31 -0.47
C ASN A 27 4.71 16.05 1.04
N VAL A 28 4.66 14.78 1.47
CA VAL A 28 4.82 14.42 2.88
C VAL A 28 6.23 14.72 3.37
N LEU A 29 7.26 14.41 2.58
CA LEU A 29 8.65 14.74 2.93
C LEU A 29 8.85 16.24 3.13
N LYS A 30 8.29 17.06 2.24
CA LYS A 30 8.36 18.52 2.37
C LYS A 30 7.70 18.97 3.67
N ALA A 31 6.48 18.51 3.95
CA ALA A 31 5.75 18.88 5.16
C ALA A 31 6.48 18.46 6.45
N LEU A 32 7.06 17.25 6.48
CA LEU A 32 7.83 16.77 7.63
C LEU A 32 9.08 17.64 7.87
N LYS A 33 9.80 18.01 6.81
CA LYS A 33 10.96 18.91 6.91
C LYS A 33 10.58 20.31 7.38
N GLU A 34 9.50 20.88 6.86
CA GLU A 34 8.98 22.19 7.28
C GLU A 34 8.57 22.22 8.76
N LYS A 35 8.16 21.07 9.32
CA LYS A 35 7.87 20.90 10.74
C LYS A 35 9.10 20.59 11.60
N GLY A 36 10.29 20.52 11.01
CA GLY A 36 11.55 20.29 11.72
C GLY A 36 11.83 18.82 12.08
N TYR A 37 11.11 17.85 11.50
CA TYR A 37 11.40 16.43 11.71
C TYR A 37 12.64 16.00 10.93
N ASN A 38 13.48 15.15 11.54
CA ASN A 38 14.58 14.51 10.83
C ASN A 38 14.03 13.44 9.86
N SER A 39 13.86 13.82 8.60
CA SER A 39 13.19 12.99 7.60
C SER A 39 13.98 12.88 6.29
N ARG A 40 14.00 11.67 5.73
CA ARG A 40 14.71 11.36 4.47
C ARG A 40 13.76 10.66 3.49
N GLY A 41 13.69 11.19 2.27
CA GLY A 41 12.94 10.57 1.18
C GLY A 41 13.67 9.37 0.60
N ILE A 42 12.91 8.35 0.24
CA ILE A 42 13.41 7.13 -0.38
C ILE A 42 12.44 6.75 -1.50
N ASP A 43 12.89 7.00 -2.72
CA ASP A 43 12.24 6.49 -3.91
C ASP A 43 12.68 5.04 -4.12
N ILE A 44 11.77 4.10 -3.96
CA ILE A 44 12.06 2.67 -4.04
C ILE A 44 11.83 2.14 -5.45
N THR A 45 12.66 1.20 -5.85
CA THR A 45 12.56 0.40 -7.07
C THR A 45 12.89 -1.06 -6.73
N ARG A 46 12.69 -1.98 -7.68
CA ARG A 46 13.09 -3.39 -7.50
C ARG A 46 14.59 -3.53 -7.25
N ASP A 47 15.39 -2.63 -7.81
CA ASP A 47 16.86 -2.72 -7.76
C ASP A 47 17.43 -2.18 -6.45
N ASN A 48 16.81 -1.13 -5.90
CA ASN A 48 17.35 -0.44 -4.73
C ASN A 48 16.72 -0.87 -3.40
N ILE A 49 15.66 -1.69 -3.42
CA ILE A 49 14.99 -2.11 -2.20
C ILE A 49 15.94 -2.87 -1.27
N LYS A 50 16.90 -3.63 -1.82
CA LYS A 50 17.96 -4.29 -1.04
C LYS A 50 18.81 -3.28 -0.26
N THR A 51 19.15 -2.16 -0.88
CA THR A 51 19.88 -1.08 -0.23
C THR A 51 19.08 -0.51 0.94
N ILE A 52 17.74 -0.47 0.82
CA ILE A 52 16.88 -0.01 1.90
C ILE A 52 16.94 -0.95 3.10
N VAL A 53 16.91 -2.25 2.82
CA VAL A 53 16.99 -3.33 3.82
C VAL A 53 18.31 -3.28 4.59
N CYS A 54 19.43 -3.07 3.89
CA CYS A 54 20.74 -3.23 4.52
C CYS A 54 21.29 -1.96 5.19
N ASN A 55 20.91 -0.77 4.73
CA ASN A 55 21.70 0.45 5.00
C ASN A 55 20.91 1.60 5.65
N ASN A 56 19.80 1.31 6.34
CA ASN A 56 18.94 2.38 6.85
C ASN A 56 18.78 2.43 8.36
N ASN A 57 19.13 3.59 8.92
CA ASN A 57 18.95 3.94 10.33
C ASN A 57 17.68 4.79 10.52
N PHE A 58 16.51 4.27 10.11
CA PHE A 58 15.24 4.89 10.47
C PHE A 58 14.68 4.28 11.74
N ASP A 59 14.12 5.12 12.60
CA ASP A 59 13.34 4.65 13.75
C ASP A 59 11.91 4.25 13.31
N THR A 60 11.39 4.87 12.25
CA THR A 60 10.10 4.55 11.64
C THR A 60 10.02 4.97 10.17
N VAL A 61 9.12 4.36 9.42
CA VAL A 61 8.85 4.63 8.01
C VAL A 61 7.45 5.24 7.83
N PHE A 62 7.38 6.38 7.17
CA PHE A 62 6.14 6.87 6.58
C PHE A 62 5.99 6.24 5.19
N LEU A 63 5.08 5.28 5.07
CA LEU A 63 4.90 4.45 3.89
C LEU A 63 3.87 5.05 2.93
N LEU A 64 4.28 5.35 1.69
CA LEU A 64 3.48 6.04 0.67
C LEU A 64 3.58 5.37 -0.70
N THR A 65 3.90 4.07 -0.75
CA THR A 65 3.78 3.26 -1.96
C THR A 65 2.31 3.02 -2.31
N HIS A 66 1.99 2.95 -3.60
CA HIS A 66 0.62 2.68 -4.08
C HIS A 66 0.57 1.45 -4.97
N GLY A 67 -0.59 0.80 -4.99
CA GLY A 67 -0.89 -0.35 -5.81
C GLY A 67 -0.12 -1.61 -5.41
N ARG A 68 0.02 -2.52 -6.39
CA ARG A 68 0.64 -3.83 -6.19
C ARG A 68 2.11 -3.72 -5.76
N GLY A 69 2.49 -4.46 -4.73
CA GLY A 69 3.78 -4.38 -4.05
C GLY A 69 3.84 -3.33 -2.93
N GLY A 70 2.92 -2.36 -2.91
CA GLY A 70 2.90 -1.27 -1.93
C GLY A 70 1.77 -1.33 -0.91
N GLU A 71 0.58 -1.73 -1.36
CA GLU A 71 -0.65 -1.75 -0.54
C GLU A 71 -1.18 -3.17 -0.30
N ASP A 72 -0.52 -4.18 -0.87
CA ASP A 72 -0.95 -5.58 -0.88
C ASP A 72 -0.27 -6.46 0.18
N GLY A 73 0.41 -5.84 1.14
CA GLY A 73 1.14 -6.54 2.22
C GLY A 73 2.58 -6.89 1.87
N THR A 74 3.02 -6.74 0.60
CA THR A 74 4.37 -7.14 0.18
C THR A 74 5.46 -6.34 0.89
N ILE A 75 5.39 -5.01 0.87
CA ILE A 75 6.40 -4.16 1.49
C ILE A 75 6.25 -4.09 3.01
N GLN A 76 5.02 -4.21 3.51
CA GLN A 76 4.70 -4.37 4.93
C GLN A 76 5.45 -5.57 5.50
N GLY A 77 5.38 -6.71 4.81
CA GLY A 77 6.04 -7.95 5.25
C GLY A 77 7.56 -7.81 5.27
N LEU A 78 8.12 -7.04 4.34
CA LEU A 78 9.54 -6.69 4.39
C LEU A 78 9.89 -5.89 5.64
N PHE A 79 9.13 -4.83 5.95
CA PHE A 79 9.42 -4.01 7.14
C PHE A 79 9.21 -4.78 8.44
N GLU A 80 8.15 -5.58 8.56
CA GLU A 80 7.92 -6.44 9.73
C GLU A 80 9.05 -7.45 9.92
N SER A 81 9.52 -8.08 8.84
CA SER A 81 10.64 -9.03 8.88
C SER A 81 11.94 -8.39 9.37
N LEU A 82 12.09 -7.08 9.20
CA LEU A 82 13.26 -6.31 9.62
C LEU A 82 13.05 -5.59 10.96
N GLY A 83 11.88 -5.75 11.60
CA GLY A 83 11.53 -5.02 12.82
C GLY A 83 11.46 -3.50 12.63
N ILE A 84 11.21 -3.04 11.40
CA ILE A 84 11.09 -1.62 11.06
C ILE A 84 9.63 -1.21 11.24
N ASN A 85 9.38 -0.24 12.13
CA ASN A 85 8.05 0.33 12.28
C ASN A 85 7.67 1.13 11.03
N TYR A 86 6.39 1.07 10.65
CA TYR A 86 5.87 1.85 9.54
C TYR A 86 4.43 2.33 9.80
N THR A 87 4.01 3.36 9.09
CA THR A 87 2.63 3.88 9.16
C THR A 87 1.66 3.04 8.33
N GLY A 88 0.44 2.88 8.83
CA GLY A 88 -0.66 2.26 8.08
C GLY A 88 -1.07 0.90 8.65
N SER A 89 -1.64 0.08 7.77
CA SER A 89 -2.15 -1.25 8.09
C SER A 89 -1.05 -2.32 8.07
N ASP A 90 -1.22 -3.37 8.87
CA ASP A 90 -0.35 -4.55 8.85
C ASP A 90 -0.44 -5.36 7.55
N VAL A 91 0.43 -6.38 7.40
CA VAL A 91 0.45 -7.27 6.23
C VAL A 91 -0.92 -7.86 5.91
N THR A 92 -1.60 -8.38 6.91
CA THR A 92 -2.87 -9.11 6.76
C THR A 92 -3.97 -8.18 6.25
N SER A 93 -4.10 -7.03 6.90
CA SER A 93 -5.09 -6.02 6.58
C SER A 93 -4.84 -5.39 5.20
N SER A 94 -3.58 -5.12 4.86
CA SER A 94 -3.19 -4.65 3.53
C SER A 94 -3.55 -5.67 2.44
N ALA A 95 -3.14 -6.94 2.60
CA ALA A 95 -3.44 -7.99 1.64
C ALA A 95 -4.96 -8.21 1.48
N LEU A 96 -5.70 -8.20 2.59
CA LEU A 96 -7.15 -8.36 2.58
C LEU A 96 -7.83 -7.23 1.81
N CYS A 97 -7.50 -5.98 2.13
CA CYS A 97 -8.14 -4.79 1.56
C CYS A 97 -7.77 -4.54 0.09
N MET A 98 -6.59 -4.98 -0.34
CA MET A 98 -6.21 -4.88 -1.76
C MET A 98 -7.10 -5.78 -2.63
N ASP A 99 -7.53 -6.92 -2.09
CA ASP A 99 -8.38 -7.88 -2.77
C ASP A 99 -9.86 -7.64 -2.46
N LYS A 100 -10.58 -7.03 -3.41
CA LYS A 100 -11.98 -6.66 -3.21
C LYS A 100 -12.89 -7.88 -3.10
N ILE A 101 -12.49 -9.04 -3.63
CA ILE A 101 -13.25 -10.27 -3.50
C ILE A 101 -13.10 -10.80 -2.07
N LEU A 102 -11.87 -10.89 -1.55
CA LEU A 102 -11.64 -11.32 -0.17
C LEU A 102 -12.27 -10.36 0.85
N THR A 103 -12.13 -9.05 0.63
CA THR A 103 -12.80 -8.03 1.45
C THR A 103 -14.31 -8.26 1.50
N LYS A 104 -14.95 -8.55 0.35
CA LYS A 104 -16.38 -8.83 0.26
C LYS A 104 -16.79 -10.10 1.01
N TYR A 105 -15.99 -11.17 0.93
CA TYR A 105 -16.25 -12.37 1.72
C TYR A 105 -16.18 -12.10 3.23
N PHE A 106 -15.19 -11.32 3.68
CA PHE A 106 -15.08 -10.93 5.09
C PHE A 106 -16.27 -10.08 5.54
N PHE A 107 -16.69 -9.10 4.73
CA PHE A 107 -17.85 -8.27 5.05
C PHE A 107 -19.11 -9.12 5.19
N SER A 108 -19.38 -9.99 4.21
CA SER A 108 -20.54 -10.89 4.26
C SER A 108 -20.50 -11.83 5.46
N GLY A 109 -19.34 -12.39 5.79
CA GLY A 109 -19.16 -13.27 6.95
C GLY A 109 -19.37 -12.57 8.29
N LEU A 110 -19.18 -11.26 8.34
CA LEU A 110 -19.45 -10.40 9.51
C LEU A 110 -20.81 -9.70 9.44
N TYR A 111 -21.67 -10.07 8.49
CA TYR A 111 -22.97 -9.42 8.26
C TYR A 111 -22.88 -7.91 8.00
N LEU A 112 -21.76 -7.45 7.43
CA LEU A 112 -21.57 -6.07 7.01
C LEU A 112 -22.06 -5.88 5.56
N PRO A 113 -22.77 -4.78 5.27
CA PRO A 113 -23.32 -4.54 3.95
C PRO A 113 -22.22 -4.32 2.91
N THR A 114 -22.36 -4.96 1.75
CA THR A 114 -21.52 -4.73 0.57
C THR A 114 -22.38 -4.83 -0.70
N PRO A 115 -22.08 -4.08 -1.78
CA PRO A 115 -22.88 -4.19 -3.01
C PRO A 115 -22.88 -5.62 -3.56
N PRO A 116 -24.03 -6.13 -4.04
CA PRO A 116 -24.09 -7.39 -4.78
C PRO A 116 -23.06 -7.41 -5.90
N TYR A 117 -22.43 -8.56 -6.12
CA TYR A 117 -21.36 -8.70 -7.09
C TYR A 117 -21.36 -10.08 -7.72
N LYS A 118 -20.77 -10.17 -8.90
CA LYS A 118 -20.42 -11.41 -9.58
C LYS A 118 -18.93 -11.39 -9.89
N ILE A 119 -18.27 -12.53 -9.79
CA ILE A 119 -16.87 -12.69 -10.20
C ILE A 119 -16.89 -13.17 -11.64
N VAL A 120 -16.21 -12.44 -12.52
CA VAL A 120 -16.12 -12.77 -13.94
C VAL A 120 -14.67 -13.05 -14.32
N SER A 121 -14.45 -14.11 -15.11
CA SER A 121 -13.17 -14.35 -15.77
C SER A 121 -13.10 -13.59 -17.08
N ALA A 122 -11.89 -13.22 -17.51
CA ALA A 122 -11.71 -12.59 -18.82
C ALA A 122 -11.98 -13.55 -19.99
N SER A 123 -11.92 -14.86 -19.75
CA SER A 123 -12.19 -15.90 -20.75
C SER A 123 -12.78 -17.14 -20.06
N PRO A 124 -13.93 -17.69 -20.52
CA PRO A 124 -14.78 -17.17 -21.60
C PRO A 124 -15.44 -15.83 -21.23
N PRO A 125 -15.92 -15.03 -22.21
CA PRO A 125 -16.72 -13.86 -21.93
C PRO A 125 -17.98 -14.28 -21.16
N PRO A 126 -18.43 -13.49 -20.19
CA PRO A 126 -19.58 -13.85 -19.40
C PRO A 126 -20.86 -13.83 -20.25
N GLU A 127 -21.64 -14.90 -20.17
CA GLU A 127 -22.87 -15.12 -20.96
C GLU A 127 -24.14 -14.62 -20.24
N GLU A 128 -24.01 -14.03 -19.06
CA GLU A 128 -25.13 -13.73 -18.17
C GLU A 128 -25.73 -12.32 -18.34
N GLU A 129 -27.02 -12.20 -18.03
CA GLU A 129 -27.71 -10.92 -17.90
C GLU A 129 -27.17 -10.11 -16.71
N TYR A 130 -26.87 -8.84 -16.97
CA TYR A 130 -26.40 -7.88 -15.98
C TYR A 130 -27.49 -6.87 -15.63
N PHE A 131 -27.60 -6.55 -14.36
CA PHE A 131 -28.46 -5.45 -13.93
C PHE A 131 -27.74 -4.12 -14.16
N PHE A 132 -28.36 -3.20 -14.90
CA PHE A 132 -27.78 -1.89 -15.18
C PHE A 132 -28.40 -0.81 -14.28
N PRO A 133 -27.61 0.19 -13.85
CA PRO A 133 -26.17 0.33 -14.08
C PRO A 133 -25.33 -0.64 -13.24
N SER A 134 -24.18 -1.06 -13.79
CA SER A 134 -23.19 -1.91 -13.13
C SER A 134 -21.79 -1.31 -13.21
N VAL A 135 -20.93 -1.61 -12.23
CA VAL A 135 -19.52 -1.17 -12.20
C VAL A 135 -18.60 -2.36 -12.40
N ILE A 136 -17.86 -2.36 -13.52
CA ILE A 136 -16.78 -3.32 -13.78
C ILE A 136 -15.49 -2.77 -13.18
N LYS A 137 -14.79 -3.58 -12.40
CA LYS A 137 -13.52 -3.20 -11.78
C LYS A 137 -12.59 -4.39 -11.62
N PRO A 138 -11.26 -4.17 -11.61
CA PRO A 138 -10.31 -5.21 -11.23
C PRO A 138 -10.61 -5.78 -9.84
N ARG A 139 -10.13 -7.00 -9.60
CA ARG A 139 -10.08 -7.61 -8.27
C ARG A 139 -9.48 -6.64 -7.24
#